data_AF-A0A812LIB3-F1
#
_entry.id   AF-A0A812LIB3-F1
#
_cell.length_a   1.000
_cell.length_b   1.000
_cell.length_c   1.000
_cell.angle_alpha   90.00
_cell.angle_beta   90.00
_cell.angle_gamma   90.00
#
_symmetry.space_group_name_H-M   'P 1'
#
loop_
_entity.id
_entity.type
_entity.pdbx_description
1 polymer ?
#
loop_
_entity_poly.entity_id
_entity_poly.type
_entity_poly.pdbx_seq_one_letter_code
_entity_poly.pdbx_strand_id
1 'polypeptide(L)'
;MGKLINKKAIMVGNCDGFVGNRMIAPYAGEAKMVLEEGASIEQVDAAAQKFGMAMGPMALGDLVGQELFWKQRKAAGDMKKQTKTYYGPYELTDWLCEQGRFGLKTPDPKIKAGQMETGCRQANGRGVFIHRGRSKE
;
A
#
# COMPACT_ATOMS: atom_id res chain seq x y z
N MET A 1 -7.85 -9.18 -30.55
CA MET A 1 -6.56 -9.35 -29.86
C MET A 1 -6.68 -9.97 -28.47
N GLY A 2 -7.33 -9.36 -27.47
CA GLY A 2 -7.35 -9.91 -26.09
C GLY A 2 -7.83 -11.37 -25.97
N LYS A 3 -8.89 -11.74 -26.71
CA LYS A 3 -9.39 -13.13 -26.77
C LYS A 3 -8.36 -14.12 -27.36
N LEU A 4 -7.51 -13.67 -28.29
CA LEU A 4 -6.50 -14.52 -28.94
C LEU A 4 -5.35 -14.88 -27.99
N ILE A 5 -5.08 -14.03 -27.00
CA ILE A 5 -4.05 -14.27 -25.97
C ILE A 5 -4.67 -14.78 -24.64
N ASN A 6 -5.88 -15.32 -24.68
CA ASN A 6 -6.61 -15.82 -23.50
C ASN A 6 -6.76 -14.79 -22.36
N LYS A 7 -6.98 -13.51 -22.71
CA LYS A 7 -7.31 -12.44 -21.75
C LYS A 7 -8.74 -11.95 -21.94
N LYS A 8 -9.45 -11.71 -20.84
CA LYS A 8 -10.75 -11.03 -20.85
C LYS A 8 -10.52 -9.54 -21.06
N ALA A 9 -10.73 -9.06 -22.29
CA ALA A 9 -10.61 -7.64 -22.62
C ALA A 9 -11.91 -6.90 -22.27
N ILE A 10 -11.79 -5.77 -21.57
CA ILE A 10 -12.90 -4.91 -21.17
C ILE A 10 -12.67 -3.53 -21.79
N MET A 11 -13.68 -2.99 -22.48
CA MET A 11 -13.63 -1.63 -23.00
C MET A 11 -13.84 -0.63 -21.87
N VAL A 12 -12.95 0.35 -21.77
CA VAL A 12 -12.97 1.38 -20.73
C VAL A 12 -12.79 2.76 -21.36
N GLY A 13 -13.39 3.78 -20.75
CA GLY A 13 -13.18 5.17 -21.14
C GLY A 13 -11.75 5.63 -20.84
N ASN A 14 -11.26 6.61 -21.59
CA ASN A 14 -9.96 7.21 -21.35
C ASN A 14 -10.02 8.16 -20.16
N CYS A 15 -9.36 7.82 -19.07
CA CYS A 15 -9.22 8.67 -17.89
C CYS A 15 -7.97 8.28 -17.08
N ASP A 16 -7.53 9.15 -16.18
CA ASP A 16 -6.39 8.86 -15.32
C ASP A 16 -6.64 7.60 -14.47
N GLY A 17 -5.69 6.66 -14.55
CA GLY A 17 -5.79 5.35 -13.90
C GLY A 17 -6.81 4.36 -14.51
N PHE A 18 -7.44 4.68 -15.64
CA PHE A 18 -8.51 3.88 -16.25
C PHE A 18 -9.57 3.45 -15.22
N VAL A 19 -9.87 2.15 -15.13
CA VAL A 19 -10.82 1.62 -14.12
C VAL A 19 -10.07 1.06 -12.91
N GLY A 20 -9.14 0.13 -13.11
CA GLY A 20 -8.50 -0.60 -12.00
C GLY A 20 -7.64 0.28 -11.09
N ASN A 21 -6.68 1.02 -11.65
CA ASN A 21 -5.79 1.87 -10.85
C ASN A 21 -6.58 3.03 -10.21
N ARG A 22 -7.59 3.53 -10.92
CA ARG A 22 -8.51 4.53 -10.38
C ARG A 22 -9.25 3.99 -9.16
N MET A 23 -9.77 2.77 -9.18
CA MET A 23 -10.47 2.16 -8.05
C MET A 23 -9.55 1.81 -6.86
N ILE A 24 -8.29 1.44 -7.14
CA ILE A 24 -7.32 1.06 -6.09
C ILE A 24 -6.87 2.28 -5.27
N ALA A 25 -6.75 3.46 -5.89
CA ALA A 25 -6.32 4.68 -5.22
C ALA A 25 -7.11 5.02 -3.93
N PRO A 26 -8.46 5.13 -3.95
CA PRO A 26 -9.25 5.41 -2.75
C PRO A 26 -9.24 4.23 -1.78
N TYR A 27 -9.24 2.99 -2.26
CA TYR A 27 -9.12 1.81 -1.41
C TYR A 27 -7.84 1.83 -0.56
N ALA A 28 -6.70 2.16 -1.18
CA ALA A 28 -5.43 2.32 -0.48
C ALA A 28 -5.40 3.58 0.40
N GLY A 29 -6.10 4.65 -0.01
CA GLY A 29 -6.21 5.88 0.76
C GLY A 29 -6.94 5.70 2.08
N GLU A 30 -8.12 5.05 2.05
CA GLU A 30 -8.91 4.70 3.23
C GLU A 30 -8.12 3.80 4.19
N ALA A 31 -7.43 2.79 3.65
CA ALA A 31 -6.58 1.91 4.46
C ALA A 31 -5.53 2.69 5.25
N LYS A 32 -4.93 3.74 4.65
CA LYS A 32 -3.95 4.59 5.35
C LYS A 32 -4.61 5.51 6.38
N MET A 33 -5.81 6.02 6.13
CA MET A 33 -6.54 6.83 7.11
C MET A 33 -6.85 6.02 8.37
N VAL A 34 -7.34 4.79 8.19
CA VAL A 34 -7.62 3.87 9.31
C VAL A 34 -6.35 3.55 10.11
N LEU A 35 -5.19 3.48 9.46
CA LEU A 35 -3.91 3.35 10.17
C LEU A 35 -3.53 4.59 10.96
N GLU A 36 -3.74 5.79 10.43
CA GLU A 36 -3.47 7.05 11.15
C GLU A 36 -4.41 7.25 12.34
N GLU A 37 -5.62 6.70 12.27
CA GLU A 37 -6.58 6.67 13.40
C GLU A 37 -6.17 5.68 14.51
N GLY A 38 -5.21 4.80 14.25
CA GLY A 38 -4.60 3.92 15.25
C GLY A 38 -4.88 2.42 15.08
N ALA A 39 -5.49 2.00 13.97
CA ALA A 39 -5.61 0.57 13.68
C ALA A 39 -4.24 -0.05 13.38
N SER A 40 -4.08 -1.34 13.70
CA SER A 40 -2.88 -2.08 13.30
C SER A 40 -2.96 -2.51 11.82
N ILE A 41 -1.80 -2.66 11.18
CA ILE A 41 -1.70 -3.15 9.80
C ILE A 41 -2.34 -4.52 9.64
N GLU A 42 -2.15 -5.41 10.62
CA GLU A 42 -2.75 -6.74 10.61
C GLU A 42 -4.27 -6.69 10.70
N GLN A 43 -4.83 -5.75 11.47
CA GLN A 43 -6.28 -5.57 11.58
C GLN A 43 -6.87 -5.10 10.26
N VAL A 44 -6.25 -4.14 9.59
CA VAL A 44 -6.70 -3.62 8.29
C VAL A 44 -6.64 -4.70 7.21
N ASP A 45 -5.52 -5.42 7.12
CA ASP A 45 -5.36 -6.48 6.13
C ASP A 45 -6.29 -7.67 6.39
N ALA A 46 -6.47 -8.08 7.65
CA ALA A 46 -7.39 -9.15 8.02
C ALA A 46 -8.86 -8.76 7.75
N ALA A 47 -9.24 -7.51 8.00
CA ALA A 47 -10.58 -7.02 7.67
C ALA A 47 -10.85 -7.07 6.16
N ALA A 48 -9.91 -6.61 5.35
CA ALA A 48 -10.02 -6.68 3.89
C ALA A 48 -10.08 -8.13 3.36
N GLN A 49 -9.29 -9.04 3.92
CA GLN A 49 -9.34 -10.46 3.56
C GLN A 49 -10.66 -11.12 3.98
N LYS A 50 -11.16 -10.80 5.19
CA LYS A 50 -12.47 -11.28 5.67
C LYS A 50 -13.61 -10.78 4.80
N PHE A 51 -13.49 -9.59 4.23
CA PHE A 51 -14.44 -9.06 3.25
C PHE A 51 -14.42 -9.82 1.91
N GLY A 52 -13.34 -10.55 1.61
CA GLY A 52 -13.20 -11.37 0.40
C GLY A 52 -12.09 -10.91 -0.54
N MET A 53 -11.27 -9.95 -0.15
CA MET A 53 -10.09 -9.55 -0.93
C MET A 53 -9.00 -10.62 -0.84
N ALA A 54 -8.35 -10.94 -1.96
CA ALA A 54 -7.28 -11.94 -1.99
C ALA A 54 -6.05 -11.52 -1.15
N MET A 55 -5.83 -10.22 -1.00
CA MET A 55 -4.71 -9.64 -0.25
C MET A 55 -5.17 -8.32 0.38
N GLY A 56 -4.68 -8.05 1.59
CA GLY A 56 -4.94 -6.79 2.27
C GLY A 56 -4.25 -5.61 1.58
N PRO A 57 -4.77 -4.38 1.74
CA PRO A 57 -4.24 -3.19 1.07
C PRO A 57 -2.78 -2.90 1.45
N MET A 58 -2.37 -3.21 2.68
CA MET A 58 -1.03 -2.91 3.17
C MET A 58 -0.01 -3.92 2.63
N ALA A 59 -0.34 -5.20 2.70
CA ALA A 59 0.43 -6.26 2.03
C ALA A 59 0.56 -6.03 0.52
N LEU A 60 -0.51 -5.58 -0.15
CA LEU A 60 -0.45 -5.24 -1.57
C LEU A 60 0.51 -4.08 -1.84
N GLY A 61 0.46 -3.03 -1.02
CA GLY A 61 1.38 -1.90 -1.14
C GLY A 61 2.84 -2.28 -0.89
N ASP A 62 3.10 -3.20 0.04
CA ASP A 62 4.43 -3.75 0.32
C ASP A 62 4.99 -4.56 -0.86
N LEU A 63 4.12 -5.33 -1.52
CA LEU A 63 4.46 -6.15 -2.68
C LEU A 63 4.77 -5.30 -3.93
N VAL A 64 3.92 -4.32 -4.23
CA VAL A 64 4.09 -3.42 -5.39
C VAL A 64 5.29 -2.50 -5.19
N GLY A 65 5.46 -2.03 -3.96
CA GLY A 65 6.53 -1.14 -3.55
C GLY A 65 6.06 0.30 -3.39
N GLN A 66 6.33 0.87 -2.22
CA GLN A 66 5.88 2.23 -1.85
C GLN A 66 6.54 3.33 -2.69
N GLU A 67 7.72 3.05 -3.25
CA GLU A 67 8.44 3.99 -4.12
C GLU A 67 7.65 4.38 -5.37
N LEU A 68 6.83 3.47 -5.91
CA LEU A 68 6.07 3.72 -7.13
C LEU A 68 4.98 4.76 -6.87
N PHE A 69 4.23 4.58 -5.77
CA PHE A 69 3.22 5.52 -5.32
C PHE A 69 3.83 6.88 -4.95
N TRP A 70 5.00 6.87 -4.31
CA TRP A 70 5.72 8.09 -3.95
C TRP A 70 6.15 8.90 -5.18
N LYS A 71 6.75 8.23 -6.19
CA LYS A 71 7.16 8.85 -7.45
C LYS A 71 5.97 9.35 -8.25
N GLN A 72 4.91 8.55 -8.37
CA GLN A 72 3.68 8.93 -9.07
C GLN A 72 3.07 10.18 -8.46
N ARG A 73 2.99 10.24 -7.13
CA ARG A 73 2.50 11.42 -6.41
C ARG A 73 3.41 12.63 -6.64
N LYS A 74 4.74 12.48 -6.51
CA LYS A 74 5.69 13.60 -6.76
C LYS A 74 5.58 14.11 -8.20
N ALA A 75 5.36 13.24 -9.17
CA ALA A 75 5.15 13.61 -10.56
C ALA A 75 3.80 14.31 -10.79
N ALA A 76 2.78 14.00 -10.01
CA ALA A 76 1.48 14.64 -10.08
C ALA A 76 1.45 16.05 -9.44
N GLY A 77 2.48 16.42 -8.66
CA GLY A 77 2.63 17.73 -8.02
C GLY A 77 1.82 17.89 -6.73
N ASP A 78 1.72 19.12 -6.22
CA ASP A 78 0.84 19.44 -5.07
C ASP A 78 -0.62 19.28 -5.47
N MET A 79 -1.15 18.10 -5.17
CA MET A 79 -2.52 17.76 -5.50
C MET A 79 -3.49 18.63 -4.68
N LYS A 80 -4.57 19.10 -5.32
CA LYS A 80 -5.63 19.87 -4.64
C LYS A 80 -6.15 19.10 -3.41
N LYS A 81 -6.63 19.81 -2.37
CA LYS A 81 -7.16 19.22 -1.11
C LYS A 81 -8.07 17.98 -1.33
N GLN A 82 -8.94 18.01 -2.34
CA GLN A 82 -9.84 16.91 -2.68
C GLN A 82 -9.11 15.63 -3.09
N THR A 83 -7.96 15.75 -3.74
CA THR A 83 -7.14 14.61 -4.16
C THR A 83 -6.31 14.04 -3.01
N LYS A 84 -5.98 14.85 -2.00
CA LYS A 84 -5.34 14.37 -0.77
C LYS A 84 -6.25 13.42 0.01
N THR A 85 -7.55 13.67 0.03
CA THR A 85 -8.54 12.72 0.57
C THR A 85 -8.63 11.45 -0.29
N TYR A 86 -8.57 11.60 -1.62
CA TYR A 86 -8.73 10.48 -2.56
C TYR A 86 -7.60 9.43 -2.51
N TYR A 87 -6.35 9.83 -2.24
CA TYR A 87 -5.23 8.88 -2.12
C TYR A 87 -4.82 8.63 -0.66
N GLY A 88 -5.55 9.21 0.29
CA GLY A 88 -5.25 9.17 1.72
C GLY A 88 -4.00 9.96 2.12
N PRO A 89 -3.65 9.92 3.41
CA PRO A 89 -2.47 10.60 3.93
C PRO A 89 -1.20 10.06 3.27
N TYR A 90 -0.35 10.98 2.83
CA TYR A 90 0.91 10.68 2.14
C TYR A 90 2.10 10.68 3.08
N GLU A 91 1.94 11.28 4.25
CA GLU A 91 2.96 11.52 5.26
C GLU A 91 3.63 10.20 5.67
N LEU A 92 2.85 9.13 5.81
CA LEU A 92 3.37 7.79 6.08
C LEU A 92 4.18 7.22 4.91
N THR A 93 3.66 7.29 3.69
CA THR A 93 4.34 6.77 2.49
C THR A 93 5.63 7.53 2.20
N ASP A 94 5.61 8.85 2.38
CA ASP A 94 6.78 9.73 2.22
C ASP A 94 7.85 9.39 3.22
N TRP A 95 7.49 9.35 4.50
CA TRP A 95 8.42 9.01 5.56
C TRP A 95 9.05 7.63 5.33
N LEU A 96 8.26 6.62 4.94
CA LEU A 96 8.79 5.30 4.61
C LEU A 96 9.79 5.35 3.46
N CYS A 97 9.47 6.07 2.39
CA CYS A 97 10.34 6.18 1.22
C CYS A 97 11.60 7.00 1.48
N GLU A 98 11.53 8.04 2.30
CA GLU A 98 12.68 8.85 2.74
C GLU A 98 13.65 8.03 3.60
N GLN A 99 13.15 7.08 4.37
CA GLN A 99 13.95 6.11 5.13
C GLN A 99 14.46 4.95 4.26
N GLY A 100 14.25 4.98 2.94
CA GLY A 100 14.67 3.92 2.02
C GLY A 100 13.89 2.62 2.15
N ARG A 101 12.71 2.66 2.79
CA ARG A 101 11.88 1.47 3.03
C ARG A 101 10.84 1.35 1.90
N PHE A 102 11.14 0.53 0.91
CA PHE A 102 10.35 0.45 -0.33
C PHE A 102 9.39 -0.73 -0.44
N GLY A 103 9.34 -1.61 0.56
CA GLY A 103 8.53 -2.83 0.54
C GLY A 103 9.39 -4.07 0.40
N LEU A 104 8.81 -5.13 -0.16
CA LEU A 104 9.50 -6.43 -0.34
C LEU A 104 10.78 -6.32 -1.19
N LYS A 105 10.83 -5.34 -2.10
CA LYS A 105 12.02 -5.05 -2.92
C LYS A 105 13.23 -4.60 -2.10
N THR A 106 13.01 -3.95 -0.97
CA THR A 106 14.06 -3.47 -0.06
C THR A 106 13.66 -3.80 1.38
N PRO A 107 13.88 -5.05 1.81
CA PRO A 107 13.47 -5.50 3.13
C PRO A 107 14.28 -4.78 4.21
N ASP A 108 13.60 -4.32 5.26
CA ASP A 108 14.23 -3.65 6.40
C ASP A 108 15.23 -4.59 7.11
N PRO A 109 16.51 -4.17 7.30
CA PRO A 109 17.51 -4.98 7.99
C PRO A 109 17.10 -5.39 9.42
N LYS A 110 16.32 -4.56 10.11
CA LYS A 110 15.88 -4.83 11.50
C LYS A 110 14.83 -5.94 11.57
N ILE A 111 14.04 -6.12 10.51
CA ILE A 111 13.05 -7.22 10.41
C ILE A 111 13.75 -8.55 10.16
N LYS A 112 14.81 -8.57 9.35
CA LYS A 112 15.63 -9.78 9.16
C LYS A 112 16.25 -10.28 10.46
N ALA A 113 16.67 -9.37 11.35
CA ALA A 113 17.23 -9.74 12.66
C ALA A 113 16.15 -10.28 13.63
N GLY A 114 14.98 -9.65 13.72
CA GLY A 114 13.89 -10.07 14.62
C GLY A 114 13.20 -11.39 14.23
N GLN A 115 13.25 -11.79 12.96
CA GLN A 115 12.75 -13.09 12.50
C GLN A 115 13.58 -14.28 13.01
N MET A 116 14.84 -14.05 13.40
CA MET A 116 15.72 -15.11 13.90
C MET A 116 15.48 -15.42 15.39
N GLU A 117 15.02 -14.45 16.19
CA GLU A 117 14.89 -14.60 17.65
C GLU A 117 13.50 -15.08 18.12
N THR A 118 12.42 -14.79 17.37
CA THR A 118 11.04 -14.97 17.88
C THR A 118 10.29 -16.20 17.36
N GLY A 119 10.89 -17.04 16.51
CA GLY A 119 10.25 -18.29 16.04
C GLY A 119 8.91 -18.10 15.32
N CYS A 120 8.55 -16.87 14.95
CA CYS A 120 7.29 -16.55 14.26
C CYS A 120 7.39 -16.96 12.79
N ARG A 121 7.11 -18.23 12.50
CA ARG A 121 6.99 -18.80 11.15
C ARG A 121 5.73 -18.27 10.43
N GLN A 122 5.71 -17.01 10.02
CA GLN A 122 4.69 -16.51 9.09
C GLN A 122 5.35 -15.57 8.08
N ALA A 123 5.92 -16.20 7.05
CA ALA A 123 6.36 -15.52 5.83
C ALA A 123 5.13 -15.07 5.02
N ASN A 124 4.49 -13.98 5.46
CA ASN A 124 3.27 -13.43 4.85
C ASN A 124 3.54 -12.08 4.15
N GLY A 125 4.71 -11.89 3.52
CA GLY A 125 5.01 -10.66 2.75
C GLY A 125 5.07 -9.37 3.59
N ARG A 126 5.76 -9.39 4.74
CA ARG A 126 5.83 -8.25 5.68
C ARG A 126 7.20 -7.54 5.63
N GLY A 127 7.48 -6.88 4.53
CA GLY A 127 8.78 -6.26 4.24
C GLY A 127 9.03 -4.86 4.77
N VAL A 128 8.02 -4.00 5.06
CA VAL A 128 8.29 -2.59 5.45
C VAL A 128 7.32 -1.92 6.43
N PHE A 129 6.10 -2.41 6.65
CA PHE A 129 5.19 -1.72 7.57
C PHE A 129 5.43 -2.13 9.03
N ILE A 130 6.39 -1.49 9.70
CA ILE A 130 6.33 -1.32 11.16
C ILE A 130 5.82 0.10 11.40
N HIS A 131 4.52 0.27 11.50
CA HIS A 131 3.93 1.45 12.12
C HIS A 131 3.63 1.10 13.58
N ARG A 132 4.64 1.16 14.45
CA ARG A 132 4.36 1.46 15.86
C ARG A 132 4.02 2.95 15.84
N GLY A 133 2.77 3.27 16.21
CA GLY A 133 2.13 4.57 16.01
C GLY A 133 3.09 5.75 16.14
N ARG A 134 2.88 6.78 15.30
CA ARG A 134 3.40 8.12 15.59
C ARG A 134 3.07 8.41 17.06
N SER A 135 4.08 8.47 17.92
CA SER A 135 3.94 9.16 19.19
C SER A 135 3.49 10.56 18.83
N LYS A 136 2.25 10.91 19.19
CA LYS A 136 1.84 12.30 19.23
C LYS A 136 2.62 12.91 20.39
N GLU A 137 3.79 13.46 20.09
CA GLU A 137 4.34 14.56 20.89
C GLU A 137 3.57 15.83 20.58
#